data_AF-A0A0F7FGF5-F1
#
_entry.id   AF-A0A0F7FGF5-F1
#
_cell.length_a   1.000
_cell.length_b   1.000
_cell.length_c   1.000
_cell.angle_alpha   90.00
_cell.angle_beta   90.00
_cell.angle_gamma   90.00
#
_symmetry.space_group_name_H-M   'P 1'
#
loop_
_entity.id
_entity.type
_entity.pdbx_description
1 polymer ?
#
loop_
_entity_poly.entity_id
_entity_poly.type
_entity_poly.pdbx_seq_one_letter_code
_entity_poly.pdbx_strand_id
1 'polypeptide(L)'
;MFGEVGFWDSILFILLGVFTALWGVRLARLTASLIFGFWLGYVFYAFTTPTLKASLTPLVLFFLGFIIGAMIGFAAFKLVVSLLTGFMISYLLVATGYIVNGETALVVLSLAFAAIIYAVMEKILALGFATMGAGLVYIGLRGASIPPNISLIVAVLILILGLMSQLRR
;
A
#
# COMPACT_ATOMS: atom_id res chain seq x y z
N MET A 1 20.97 8.94 18.40
CA MET A 1 20.13 9.51 19.48
C MET A 1 18.69 9.49 18.98
N PHE A 2 17.90 8.50 19.39
CA PHE A 2 16.45 8.59 19.23
C PHE A 2 15.97 9.44 20.41
N GLY A 3 15.31 10.58 20.15
CA GLY A 3 14.75 11.41 21.20
C GLY A 3 13.85 10.57 22.11
N GLU A 4 13.78 10.92 23.40
CA GLU A 4 13.00 10.17 24.38
C GLU A 4 11.55 10.05 23.93
N VAL A 5 11.22 8.91 23.35
CA VAL A 5 9.85 8.54 22.98
C VAL A 5 9.13 8.34 24.31
N GLY A 6 8.06 9.10 24.57
CA GLY A 6 7.31 8.97 25.81
C GLY A 6 6.82 7.52 26.00
N PHE A 7 6.58 7.12 27.25
CA PHE A 7 6.06 5.78 27.55
C PHE A 7 4.76 5.49 26.78
N TRP A 8 3.87 6.48 26.67
CA TRP A 8 2.63 6.37 25.91
C TRP A 8 2.87 6.25 24.40
N ASP A 9 3.80 7.02 23.85
CA ASP A 9 4.17 6.92 22.43
C ASP A 9 4.77 5.55 22.11
N SER A 10 5.54 5.00 23.04
CA SER A 10 6.12 3.65 22.94
C SER A 10 5.05 2.57 22.87
N ILE A 11 4.02 2.66 23.72
CA ILE A 11 2.86 1.75 23.67
C ILE A 11 2.12 1.90 22.33
N LEU A 12 1.88 3.14 21.89
CA LEU A 12 1.21 3.41 20.62
C LEU A 12 1.98 2.81 19.44
N PHE A 13 3.31 2.95 19.40
CA PHE A 13 4.15 2.34 18.36
C PHE A 13 4.09 0.82 18.36
N ILE A 14 4.05 0.18 19.54
CA ILE A 14 3.90 -1.28 19.65
C ILE A 14 2.55 -1.71 19.09
N LEU A 15 1.45 -1.07 19.54
CA LEU A 15 0.11 -1.42 19.10
C LEU A 15 -0.09 -1.20 17.60
N LEU A 16 0.34 -0.03 17.11
CA LEU A 16 0.27 0.31 15.69
C LEU A 16 1.16 -0.65 14.88
N GLY A 17 2.36 -0.94 15.35
CA GLY A 17 3.27 -1.88 14.70
C GLY A 17 2.70 -3.30 14.59
N VAL A 18 2.10 -3.84 15.66
CA VAL A 18 1.40 -5.14 15.65
C VAL A 18 0.25 -5.12 14.65
N PHE A 19 -0.57 -4.05 14.68
CA PHE A 19 -1.72 -3.92 13.79
C PHE A 19 -1.29 -3.83 12.32
N THR A 20 -0.26 -3.03 12.01
CA THR A 20 0.33 -2.91 10.68
C THR A 20 0.95 -4.24 10.21
N ALA A 21 1.67 -4.95 11.09
CA ALA A 21 2.29 -6.22 10.75
C ALA A 21 1.28 -7.34 10.48
N LEU A 22 0.10 -7.32 11.10
CA LEU A 22 -0.90 -8.38 10.95
C LEU A 22 -2.00 -8.05 9.93
N TRP A 23 -2.38 -6.78 9.81
CA TRP A 23 -3.54 -6.31 9.02
C TRP A 23 -3.17 -5.31 7.91
N GLY A 24 -1.91 -4.91 7.78
CA GLY A 24 -1.46 -3.83 6.90
C GLY A 24 -1.96 -3.95 5.45
N VAL A 25 -1.84 -5.14 4.83
CA VAL A 25 -2.33 -5.36 3.45
C VAL A 25 -3.84 -5.17 3.33
N ARG A 26 -4.62 -5.61 4.32
CA ARG A 26 -6.08 -5.43 4.31
C ARG A 26 -6.47 -3.98 4.47
N LEU A 27 -5.77 -3.27 5.36
CA LEU A 27 -5.97 -1.84 5.55
C LEU A 27 -5.62 -1.07 4.28
N ALA A 28 -4.48 -1.36 3.66
CA ALA A 28 -4.08 -0.74 2.40
C ALA A 28 -5.09 -1.00 1.27
N ARG A 29 -5.61 -2.23 1.19
CA ARG A 29 -6.68 -2.56 0.24
C ARG A 29 -7.94 -1.74 0.52
N LEU A 30 -8.36 -1.69 1.78
CA LEU A 30 -9.57 -0.98 2.19
C LEU A 30 -9.43 0.52 1.98
N THR A 31 -8.30 1.11 2.34
CA THR A 31 -8.05 2.55 2.13
C THR A 31 -7.96 2.90 0.66
N ALA A 32 -7.24 2.12 -0.16
CA ALA A 32 -7.19 2.32 -1.60
C ALA A 32 -8.59 2.23 -2.24
N SER A 33 -9.36 1.21 -1.88
CA SER A 33 -10.75 1.05 -2.33
C SER A 33 -11.63 2.22 -1.88
N LEU A 34 -11.54 2.66 -0.63
CA LEU A 34 -12.32 3.80 -0.15
C LEU A 34 -11.97 5.09 -0.89
N ILE A 35 -10.68 5.39 -1.06
CA ILE A 35 -10.23 6.60 -1.77
C ILE A 35 -10.74 6.60 -3.21
N PHE A 36 -10.58 5.49 -3.93
CA PHE A 36 -11.09 5.36 -5.29
C PHE A 36 -12.62 5.43 -5.36
N GLY A 37 -13.33 4.80 -4.42
CA GLY A 37 -14.78 4.89 -4.30
C GLY A 37 -15.24 6.34 -4.12
N PHE A 38 -14.68 7.05 -3.15
CA PHE A 38 -15.01 8.46 -2.94
C PHE A 38 -14.70 9.33 -4.15
N TRP A 39 -13.56 9.11 -4.79
CA TRP A 39 -13.16 9.89 -5.97
C TRP A 39 -14.11 9.66 -7.15
N LEU A 40 -14.43 8.40 -7.47
CA LEU A 40 -15.30 8.06 -8.59
C LEU A 40 -16.77 8.45 -8.32
N GLY A 41 -17.23 8.25 -7.08
CA GLY A 41 -18.54 8.75 -6.63
C GLY A 41 -18.64 10.27 -6.77
N TYR A 42 -17.60 11.00 -6.35
CA TYR A 42 -17.55 12.46 -6.49
C TYR A 42 -17.58 12.90 -7.96
N VAL A 43 -16.83 12.23 -8.83
CA VAL A 43 -16.86 12.49 -10.28
C VAL A 43 -18.28 12.34 -10.82
N PHE A 44 -18.96 11.22 -10.53
CA PHE A 44 -20.35 11.03 -10.98
C PHE A 44 -21.30 12.08 -10.40
N TYR A 45 -21.17 12.45 -9.13
CA TYR A 45 -21.96 13.51 -8.52
C TYR A 45 -21.75 14.86 -9.22
N ALA A 46 -20.50 15.25 -9.47
CA ALA A 46 -20.13 16.53 -10.07
C ALA A 46 -20.57 16.66 -11.54
N PHE A 47 -20.50 15.58 -12.32
CA PHE A 47 -20.92 15.61 -13.73
C PHE A 47 -22.45 15.51 -13.92
N THR A 48 -23.19 15.04 -12.92
CA THR A 48 -24.66 14.82 -13.01
C THR A 48 -25.48 15.93 -12.35
N THR A 49 -24.92 16.66 -11.39
CA THR A 49 -25.55 17.82 -10.75
C THR A 49 -26.00 18.93 -11.70
N PRO A 50 -25.28 19.27 -12.79
CA PRO A 50 -25.76 20.30 -13.72
C PRO A 50 -26.81 19.78 -14.72
N THR A 51 -26.92 18.47 -14.92
CA THR A 51 -27.77 17.86 -15.96
C THR A 51 -29.09 17.27 -15.45
N LEU A 52 -29.15 16.86 -14.18
CA LEU A 52 -30.33 16.23 -13.58
C LEU A 52 -30.98 17.16 -12.55
N LYS A 53 -32.13 17.76 -12.91
CA LYS A 53 -32.91 18.70 -12.08
C LYS A 53 -33.59 18.08 -10.85
N ALA A 54 -33.41 16.78 -10.59
CA ALA A 54 -34.03 16.08 -9.47
C ALA A 54 -33.03 15.93 -8.31
N SER A 55 -33.44 16.30 -7.09
CA SER A 55 -32.50 16.44 -5.96
C SER A 55 -31.88 15.13 -5.46
N LEU A 56 -32.50 13.98 -5.75
CA LEU A 56 -32.06 12.67 -5.25
C LEU A 56 -31.19 11.88 -6.25
N THR A 57 -31.28 12.15 -7.55
CA THR A 57 -30.60 11.37 -8.59
C THR A 57 -29.06 11.47 -8.52
N PRO A 58 -28.47 12.65 -8.28
CA PRO A 58 -27.01 12.78 -8.12
C PRO A 58 -26.47 12.01 -6.91
N LEU A 59 -27.26 11.91 -5.84
CA LEU A 59 -26.89 11.16 -4.63
C LEU A 59 -26.87 9.64 -4.90
N VAL A 60 -27.85 9.12 -5.64
CA VAL A 60 -27.86 7.70 -6.04
C VAL A 60 -26.68 7.38 -6.97
N LEU A 61 -26.36 8.27 -7.90
CA LEU A 61 -25.22 8.11 -8.81
C LEU A 61 -23.88 8.20 -8.08
N PHE A 62 -23.78 9.02 -7.02
CA PHE A 62 -22.63 9.02 -6.11
C PHE A 62 -22.43 7.64 -5.49
N PHE A 63 -23.47 7.04 -4.90
CA PHE A 63 -23.37 5.72 -4.27
C PHE A 63 -23.01 4.62 -5.27
N LEU A 64 -23.57 4.66 -6.48
CA LEU A 64 -23.19 3.75 -7.56
C LEU A 64 -21.71 3.91 -7.93
N GLY A 65 -21.25 5.15 -8.13
CA GLY A 65 -19.85 5.45 -8.42
C GLY A 65 -18.91 5.01 -7.29
N PHE A 66 -19.35 5.19 -6.04
CA PHE A 66 -18.61 4.74 -4.87
C PHE A 66 -18.45 3.22 -4.83
N ILE A 67 -19.52 2.45 -5.06
CA ILE A 67 -19.46 0.98 -5.05
C ILE A 67 -18.54 0.50 -6.18
N ILE A 68 -18.73 1.02 -7.40
CA ILE A 68 -17.91 0.64 -8.56
C ILE A 68 -16.43 1.00 -8.32
N GLY A 69 -16.16 2.22 -7.84
CA GLY A 69 -14.81 2.69 -7.52
C GLY A 69 -14.16 1.88 -6.40
N ALA A 70 -14.93 1.48 -5.37
CA ALA A 70 -14.42 0.64 -4.29
C ALA A 70 -14.08 -0.78 -4.77
N MET A 71 -14.86 -1.35 -5.68
CA MET A 71 -14.61 -2.67 -6.26
C MET A 71 -13.34 -2.69 -7.12
N ILE A 72 -13.10 -1.65 -7.92
CA ILE A 72 -11.98 -1.60 -8.86
C ILE A 72 -10.72 -0.96 -8.25
N GLY A 73 -10.88 -0.15 -7.20
CA GLY A 73 -9.83 0.72 -6.65
C GLY A 73 -8.54 0.00 -6.29
N PHE A 74 -8.61 -1.16 -5.64
CA PHE A 74 -7.40 -1.91 -5.30
C PHE A 74 -6.69 -2.48 -6.54
N ALA A 75 -7.44 -2.96 -7.55
CA ALA A 75 -6.87 -3.44 -8.79
C ALA A 75 -6.24 -2.30 -9.60
N ALA A 76 -6.91 -1.15 -9.67
CA ALA A 76 -6.39 0.06 -10.30
C ALA A 76 -5.10 0.54 -9.60
N PHE A 77 -5.09 0.59 -8.27
CA PHE A 77 -3.92 0.93 -7.48
C PHE A 77 -2.74 0.00 -7.78
N LYS A 78 -2.98 -1.32 -7.73
CA LYS A 78 -1.97 -2.36 -8.04
C LYS A 78 -1.40 -2.17 -9.44
N LEU A 79 -2.26 -1.86 -10.41
CA LEU A 79 -1.89 -1.61 -11.80
C LEU A 79 -1.02 -0.36 -11.96
N VAL A 80 -1.45 0.78 -11.41
CA VAL A 80 -0.70 2.05 -11.49
C VAL A 80 0.69 1.90 -10.86
N VAL A 81 0.77 1.34 -9.65
CA VAL A 81 2.07 1.15 -8.98
C VAL A 81 2.95 0.20 -9.79
N SER A 82 2.40 -0.89 -10.33
CA SER A 82 3.17 -1.83 -11.15
C SER A 82 3.72 -1.20 -12.44
N LEU A 83 2.94 -0.35 -13.11
CA LEU A 83 3.40 0.38 -14.30
C LEU A 83 4.50 1.37 -13.96
N LEU A 84 4.32 2.17 -12.90
CA LEU A 84 5.33 3.15 -12.47
C LEU A 84 6.64 2.46 -12.08
N THR A 85 6.57 1.40 -11.28
CA THR A 85 7.78 0.67 -10.88
C THR A 85 8.42 -0.07 -12.05
N GLY A 86 7.64 -0.68 -12.94
CA GLY A 86 8.14 -1.35 -14.15
C GLY A 86 8.83 -0.38 -15.09
N PHE A 87 8.27 0.82 -15.27
CA PHE A 87 8.89 1.91 -16.02
C PHE A 87 10.19 2.38 -15.37
N MET A 88 10.20 2.62 -14.05
CA MET A 88 11.41 3.06 -13.35
C MET A 88 12.56 2.07 -13.49
N ILE A 89 12.31 0.77 -13.34
CA ILE A 89 13.34 -0.26 -13.51
C ILE A 89 13.87 -0.29 -14.94
N SER A 90 12.97 -0.23 -15.92
CA SER A 90 13.35 -0.22 -17.34
C SER A 90 14.19 1.00 -17.68
N TYR A 91 13.76 2.17 -17.22
CA TYR A 91 14.49 3.42 -17.40
C TYR A 91 15.88 3.36 -16.77
N LEU A 92 16.00 2.82 -15.55
CA LEU A 92 17.31 2.65 -14.90
C LEU A 92 18.23 1.72 -15.68
N LEU A 93 17.73 0.60 -16.22
CA LEU A 93 18.53 -0.35 -17.01
C LEU A 93 19.02 0.26 -18.34
N VAL A 94 18.18 1.09 -18.96
CA VAL A 94 18.54 1.84 -20.17
C VAL A 94 19.57 2.92 -19.84
N ALA A 95 19.34 3.69 -18.77
CA ALA A 95 20.24 4.77 -18.34
C ALA A 95 21.64 4.28 -17.91
N THR A 96 21.72 3.07 -17.36
CA THR A 96 22.99 2.44 -16.93
C THR A 96 23.71 1.70 -18.05
N GLY A 97 23.13 1.66 -19.26
CA GLY A 97 23.76 1.07 -20.45
C GLY A 97 23.75 -0.46 -20.49
N TYR A 98 22.98 -1.12 -19.61
CA TYR A 98 22.81 -2.58 -19.66
C TYR A 98 21.96 -3.03 -20.86
N ILE A 99 21.17 -2.14 -21.44
CA ILE A 99 20.26 -2.42 -22.56
C ILE A 99 20.45 -1.36 -23.64
N VAL A 100 20.33 -1.78 -24.90
CA VAL A 100 20.41 -0.88 -26.06
C VAL A 100 19.33 0.21 -25.96
N ASN A 101 19.76 1.46 -26.07
CA ASN A 101 18.87 2.62 -26.10
C ASN A 101 17.88 2.49 -27.26
N GLY A 102 16.59 2.42 -26.94
CA GLY A 102 15.51 2.39 -27.91
C GLY A 102 14.15 2.53 -27.23
N GLU A 103 13.29 3.37 -27.78
CA GLU A 103 11.94 3.62 -27.24
C GLU A 103 11.10 2.34 -27.19
N THR A 104 11.20 1.51 -28.24
CA THR A 104 10.52 0.21 -28.31
C THR A 104 11.01 -0.76 -27.22
N ALA A 105 12.32 -0.83 -26.98
CA ALA A 105 12.88 -1.65 -25.91
C ALA A 105 12.37 -1.21 -24.54
N LEU A 106 12.38 0.09 -24.27
CA LEU A 106 11.91 0.65 -22.99
C LEU A 106 10.41 0.39 -22.75
N VAL A 107 9.56 0.50 -23.78
CA VAL A 107 8.13 0.17 -23.67
C VAL A 107 7.93 -1.32 -23.40
N VAL A 108 8.61 -2.21 -24.13
CA VAL A 108 8.46 -3.66 -23.95
C VAL A 108 8.96 -4.11 -22.57
N LEU A 109 10.14 -3.64 -22.15
CA LEU A 109 10.69 -3.92 -20.82
C LEU A 109 9.78 -3.38 -19.70
N SER A 110 9.23 -2.17 -19.86
CA SER A 110 8.36 -1.59 -18.83
C SER A 110 7.07 -2.37 -18.66
N LEU A 111 6.46 -2.84 -19.76
CA LEU A 111 5.29 -3.73 -19.71
C LEU A 111 5.63 -5.09 -19.11
N ALA A 112 6.78 -5.67 -19.47
CA ALA A 112 7.23 -6.96 -18.92
C ALA A 112 7.46 -6.87 -17.40
N PHE A 113 8.20 -5.86 -16.94
CA PHE A 113 8.41 -5.64 -15.50
C PHE A 113 7.13 -5.29 -14.78
N ALA A 114 6.25 -4.47 -15.37
CA ALA A 114 4.97 -4.15 -14.78
C ALA A 114 4.12 -5.41 -14.58
N ALA A 115 4.07 -6.32 -15.56
CA ALA A 115 3.36 -7.59 -15.42
C ALA A 115 3.93 -8.46 -14.29
N ILE A 116 5.26 -8.57 -14.19
CA ILE A 116 5.93 -9.31 -13.12
C ILE A 116 5.61 -8.69 -11.76
N ILE A 117 5.79 -7.37 -11.62
CA ILE A 117 5.55 -6.63 -10.38
C ILE A 117 4.09 -6.73 -9.98
N TYR A 118 3.16 -6.62 -10.92
CA TYR A 118 1.74 -6.83 -10.67
C TYR A 118 1.49 -8.22 -10.09
N ALA A 119 2.08 -9.27 -10.65
CA ALA A 119 1.92 -10.63 -10.14
C ALA A 119 2.46 -10.81 -8.71
N VAL A 120 3.57 -10.14 -8.36
CA VAL A 120 4.20 -10.27 -7.03
C VAL A 120 3.79 -9.18 -6.04
N MET A 121 3.03 -8.16 -6.44
CA MET A 121 2.74 -6.97 -5.62
C MET A 121 2.14 -7.32 -4.26
N GLU A 122 1.27 -8.33 -4.19
CA GLU A 122 0.66 -8.74 -2.93
C GLU A 122 1.70 -9.26 -1.93
N LYS A 123 2.70 -9.99 -2.41
CA LYS A 123 3.82 -10.47 -1.60
C LYS A 123 4.74 -9.31 -1.20
N ILE A 124 4.99 -8.37 -2.11
CA ILE A 124 5.80 -7.17 -1.82
C ILE A 124 5.13 -6.32 -0.74
N LEU A 125 3.83 -6.04 -0.89
CA LEU A 125 3.05 -5.30 0.11
C LEU A 125 3.04 -6.05 1.43
N ALA A 126 2.86 -7.37 1.41
CA ALA A 126 2.88 -8.17 2.63
C ALA A 126 4.21 -8.06 3.37
N LEU A 127 5.31 -8.15 2.63
CA LEU A 127 6.65 -8.03 3.17
C LEU A 127 6.94 -6.61 3.67
N GLY A 128 6.51 -5.58 2.92
CA GLY A 128 6.65 -4.19 3.32
C GLY A 128 5.88 -3.86 4.61
N PHE A 129 4.63 -4.30 4.73
CA PHE A 129 3.84 -4.06 5.94
C PHE A 129 4.31 -4.87 7.14
N ALA A 130 4.74 -6.12 6.94
CA ALA A 130 5.32 -6.93 8.01
C ALA A 130 6.64 -6.33 8.53
N THR A 131 7.52 -5.88 7.63
CA THR A 131 8.79 -5.23 8.00
C THR A 131 8.58 -3.88 8.67
N MET A 132 7.72 -3.02 8.14
CA MET A 132 7.36 -1.75 8.77
C MET A 132 6.72 -1.96 10.15
N GLY A 133 5.76 -2.87 10.26
CA GLY A 133 5.10 -3.17 11.53
C GLY A 133 6.06 -3.72 12.59
N ALA A 134 6.93 -4.66 12.22
CA ALA A 134 7.97 -5.16 13.10
C ALA A 134 8.98 -4.07 13.51
N GLY A 135 9.33 -3.17 12.59
CA GLY A 135 10.18 -2.01 12.86
C GLY A 135 9.55 -1.05 13.87
N LEU A 136 8.25 -0.76 13.75
CA LEU A 136 7.52 0.06 14.71
C LEU A 136 7.47 -0.58 16.10
N VAL A 137 7.26 -1.91 16.17
CA VAL A 137 7.32 -2.66 17.43
C VAL A 137 8.72 -2.56 18.04
N TYR A 138 9.77 -2.72 17.25
CA TYR A 138 11.14 -2.57 17.74
C TYR A 138 11.39 -1.17 18.32
N ILE A 139 10.99 -0.11 17.60
CA ILE A 139 11.11 1.28 18.05
C ILE A 139 10.33 1.50 19.35
N GLY A 140 9.09 1.00 19.43
CA GLY A 140 8.27 1.14 20.63
C GLY A 140 8.83 0.38 21.84
N LEU A 141 9.33 -0.85 21.66
CA LEU A 141 10.00 -1.59 22.75
C LEU A 141 11.28 -0.90 23.22
N ARG A 142 12.05 -0.31 22.29
CA ARG A 142 13.24 0.48 22.61
C ARG A 142 12.89 1.77 23.36
N GLY A 143 11.79 2.43 23.00
CA GLY A 143 11.25 3.58 23.71
C GLY A 143 10.79 3.24 25.14
N ALA A 144 10.22 2.05 25.33
CA ALA A 144 9.88 1.50 26.64
C ALA A 144 11.10 1.01 27.47
N SER A 145 12.33 1.34 27.05
CA SER A 145 13.58 0.97 27.72
C SER A 145 13.82 -0.55 27.85
N ILE A 146 13.22 -1.35 26.96
CA ILE A 146 13.46 -2.81 26.93
C ILE A 146 14.85 -3.11 26.33
N PRO A 147 15.59 -4.10 26.86
CA PRO A 147 16.89 -4.49 26.34
C PRO A 147 16.84 -4.80 24.83
N PRO A 148 17.80 -4.30 24.02
CA PRO A 148 17.74 -4.41 22.56
C PRO A 148 17.69 -5.85 22.05
N ASN A 149 18.34 -6.79 22.75
CA ASN A 149 18.30 -8.22 22.41
C ASN A 149 16.87 -8.77 22.48
N ILE A 150 16.12 -8.43 23.54
CA ILE A 150 14.73 -8.86 23.73
C ILE A 150 13.84 -8.19 22.68
N SER A 151 14.01 -6.89 22.47
CA SER A 151 13.25 -6.13 21.47
C SER A 151 13.42 -6.67 20.06
N LEU A 152 14.63 -7.09 19.70
CA LEU A 152 14.92 -7.68 18.39
C LEU A 152 14.26 -9.05 18.24
N ILE A 153 14.33 -9.90 19.26
CA ILE A 153 13.66 -11.22 19.26
C ILE A 153 12.15 -11.03 19.06
N VAL A 154 11.52 -10.13 19.82
CA VAL A 154 10.08 -9.87 19.71
C VAL A 154 9.72 -9.30 18.33
N ALA A 155 10.51 -8.36 17.80
CA ALA A 155 10.28 -7.79 16.47
C ALA A 155 10.39 -8.86 15.36
N VAL A 156 11.36 -9.77 15.45
CA VAL A 156 11.50 -10.90 14.51
C VAL A 156 10.31 -11.85 14.63
N LEU A 157 9.84 -12.16 15.84
CA LEU A 157 8.63 -12.97 16.02
C LEU A 157 7.41 -12.32 15.39
N ILE A 158 7.23 -11.00 15.57
CA ILE A 158 6.13 -10.25 14.96
C ILE A 158 6.26 -10.23 13.44
N LEU A 159 7.47 -10.08 12.90
CA LEU A 159 7.73 -10.16 11.46
C LEU A 159 7.29 -11.50 10.89
N ILE A 160 7.69 -12.61 11.53
CA ILE A 160 7.35 -13.97 11.09
C ILE A 160 5.82 -14.17 11.17
N LEU A 161 5.19 -13.79 12.29
CA LEU A 161 3.74 -13.88 12.46
C LEU A 161 2.99 -13.03 11.43
N GLY A 162 3.48 -11.82 11.16
CA GLY A 162 2.95 -10.91 10.16
C GLY A 162 3.01 -11.50 8.75
N LEU A 163 4.19 -11.98 8.36
CA LEU A 163 4.40 -12.66 7.08
C LEU A 163 3.49 -13.89 6.95
N MET A 164 3.42 -14.76 7.97
CA MET A 164 2.55 -15.94 7.94
C MET A 164 1.07 -15.56 7.82
N SER A 165 0.61 -14.53 8.54
CA SER A 165 -0.77 -14.05 8.47
C SER A 165 -1.13 -13.49 7.09
N GLN A 166 -0.18 -12.79 6.46
CA GLN A 166 -0.43 -12.05 5.21
C GLN A 166 -0.16 -12.89 3.95
N LEU A 167 0.80 -13.82 3.96
CA LEU A 167 1.15 -14.66 2.80
C LEU A 167 0.32 -15.94 2.67
N ARG A 168 -0.32 -16.41 3.74
CA ARG A 168 -1.16 -17.62 3.71
C ARG A 168 -2.52 -17.41 3.06
N ARG A 169 -2.84 -16.17 2.66
CA ARG A 169 -4.07 -15.78 1.96
C ARG A 169 -3.72 -15.29 0.57
#